data_AF-A0A382LT63-F1
#
_entry.id   AF-A0A382LT63-F1
#
_cell.length_a   1.000
_cell.length_b   1.000
_cell.length_c   1.000
_cell.angle_alpha   90.00
_cell.angle_beta   90.00
_cell.angle_gamma   90.00
#
_symmetry.space_group_name_H-M   'P 1'
#
loop_
_entity.id
_entity.type
_entity.pdbx_description
1 polymer ?
#
loop_
_entity_poly.entity_id
_entity_poly.type
_entity_poly.pdbx_seq_one_letter_code
_entity_poly.pdbx_strand_id
1 'polypeptide(L)'
;NADQDCAGECGGSAVEDECGTCDSDTSNDCTQDCLGAWGGDAIEDACGICNGDGSSCADCAGVPNGDSYEDECNVCDNDSSNDCAQDCSGVWGGDAIMADFYYDLDGDGQGTGSAINLCSAFAPDGMVENNDDVDDDCYSNVHDCAGTCDGSAVVDDCGVCDGGNADQDCAGECGGSAVEDECGTCDSDASNDCTQDCLGAWGGDAYADNCNICDSDATNDCAQDCSGQWGGSAYVDNCSVCVGGTTGLEACEQDCAGGWGDGAYVDNCGDCVGGTTGEEACVQDCAGEWGGDAVITDFYFDLDGDGLGAGIAINLCSGYAPSIMVTNNDDYDDNCFSNVHDCSGICDGDAVIDGCDVCDGGNADQDCNGICFGYDVLDNCDVCDSNPNNDCIQDCL
;
A
#
# COMPACT_ATOMS: atom_id res chain seq x y z
N ASN A 1 -22.48 153.70 -88.84
CA ASN A 1 -22.89 152.36 -89.29
C ASN A 1 -23.47 151.64 -88.10
N ALA A 2 -24.78 151.73 -87.92
CA ALA A 2 -25.47 151.04 -86.84
C ALA A 2 -26.60 150.26 -87.52
N ASP A 3 -26.25 149.06 -87.99
CA ASP A 3 -27.15 147.90 -88.17
C ASP A 3 -26.35 146.69 -88.67
N GLN A 4 -25.13 146.44 -88.17
CA GLN A 4 -24.35 145.25 -88.57
C GLN A 4 -24.54 144.14 -87.53
N ASP A 5 -24.79 142.92 -87.98
CA ASP A 5 -24.83 141.73 -87.12
C ASP A 5 -23.41 141.31 -86.68
N CYS A 6 -23.26 140.29 -85.82
CA CYS A 6 -21.95 139.93 -85.30
C CYS A 6 -20.97 139.43 -86.40
N ALA A 7 -21.48 139.05 -87.58
CA ALA A 7 -20.69 138.63 -88.74
C ALA A 7 -20.29 139.82 -89.63
N GLY A 8 -20.72 141.04 -89.27
CA GLY A 8 -20.41 142.29 -89.96
C GLY A 8 -21.35 142.60 -91.13
N GLU A 9 -22.48 141.90 -91.27
CA GLU A 9 -23.44 142.12 -92.35
C GLU A 9 -24.53 143.13 -91.94
N CYS A 10 -24.77 144.15 -92.77
CA CYS A 10 -25.80 145.15 -92.51
C CYS A 10 -27.22 144.55 -92.64
N GLY A 11 -27.98 144.53 -91.54
CA GLY A 11 -29.33 143.98 -91.45
C GLY A 11 -29.40 142.45 -91.29
N GLY A 12 -28.27 141.80 -90.99
CA GLY A 12 -28.21 140.36 -90.70
C GLY A 12 -28.78 140.00 -89.33
N SER A 13 -28.97 138.70 -89.08
CA SER A 13 -29.58 138.18 -87.86
C SER A 13 -28.61 137.43 -86.94
N ALA A 14 -27.31 137.42 -87.24
CA ALA A 14 -26.32 136.73 -86.41
C ALA A 14 -26.05 137.46 -85.09
N VAL A 15 -26.05 136.71 -83.98
CA VAL A 15 -25.73 137.18 -82.63
C VAL A 15 -24.59 136.34 -82.07
N GLU A 16 -23.67 136.96 -81.32
CA GLU A 16 -22.59 136.24 -80.63
C GLU A 16 -23.15 135.56 -79.38
N ASP A 17 -22.98 134.24 -79.27
CA ASP A 17 -23.36 133.46 -78.09
C ASP A 17 -22.39 133.70 -76.90
N GLU A 18 -22.72 133.13 -75.74
CA GLU A 18 -21.94 133.33 -74.50
C GLU A 18 -20.59 132.59 -74.49
N CYS A 19 -20.23 131.86 -75.55
CA CYS A 19 -18.89 131.29 -75.78
C CYS A 19 -18.16 131.93 -76.99
N GLY A 20 -18.72 132.99 -77.57
CA GLY A 20 -18.07 133.80 -78.59
C GLY A 20 -18.27 133.30 -80.03
N THR A 21 -19.23 132.41 -80.27
CA THR A 21 -19.62 131.98 -81.63
C THR A 21 -20.67 132.92 -82.17
N CYS A 22 -20.42 133.46 -83.36
CA CYS A 22 -21.31 134.39 -84.01
C CYS A 22 -22.07 133.71 -85.16
N ASP A 23 -23.34 133.42 -84.93
CA ASP A 23 -24.28 132.99 -85.97
C ASP A 23 -25.74 133.23 -85.55
N SER A 24 -26.71 132.74 -86.33
CA SER A 24 -28.14 132.92 -86.04
C SER A 24 -28.84 131.61 -85.63
N ASP A 25 -28.09 130.53 -85.45
CA ASP A 25 -28.58 129.20 -85.12
C ASP A 25 -28.55 128.98 -83.61
N THR A 26 -29.59 129.42 -82.92
CA THR A 26 -29.69 129.27 -81.46
C THR A 26 -29.69 127.82 -80.96
N SER A 27 -29.66 126.82 -81.85
CA SER A 27 -29.52 125.41 -81.47
C SER A 27 -28.07 125.01 -81.20
N ASN A 28 -27.08 125.80 -81.63
CA ASN A 28 -25.67 125.56 -81.35
C ASN A 28 -25.09 126.47 -80.26
N ASP A 29 -25.87 127.42 -79.74
CA ASP A 29 -25.52 128.24 -78.59
C ASP A 29 -25.08 127.35 -77.42
N CYS A 30 -23.89 127.60 -76.88
CA CYS A 30 -23.41 126.84 -75.74
C CYS A 30 -24.21 127.12 -74.46
N THR A 31 -24.29 126.11 -73.60
CA THR A 31 -24.91 126.20 -72.27
C THR A 31 -23.84 126.24 -71.16
N GLN A 32 -24.25 126.64 -69.95
CA GLN A 32 -23.40 126.47 -68.77
C GLN A 32 -23.27 124.98 -68.41
N ASP A 33 -22.06 124.58 -68.06
CA ASP A 33 -21.81 123.32 -67.40
C ASP A 33 -22.28 123.38 -65.93
N CYS A 34 -22.23 122.26 -65.21
CA CYS A 34 -22.80 122.20 -63.87
C CYS A 34 -21.98 123.01 -62.82
N LEU A 35 -20.75 123.44 -63.15
CA LEU A 35 -19.95 124.37 -62.35
C LEU A 35 -20.19 125.84 -62.73
N GLY A 36 -21.08 126.10 -63.69
CA GLY A 36 -21.48 127.42 -64.15
C GLY A 36 -20.59 128.02 -65.26
N ALA A 37 -19.73 127.22 -65.91
CA ALA A 37 -18.89 127.69 -67.01
C ALA A 37 -19.59 127.53 -68.37
N TRP A 38 -19.71 128.62 -69.13
CA TRP A 38 -20.27 128.60 -70.50
C TRP A 38 -19.38 127.79 -71.44
N GLY A 39 -19.94 126.76 -72.09
CA GLY A 39 -19.22 125.85 -72.98
C GLY A 39 -18.22 124.91 -72.27
N GLY A 40 -18.35 124.72 -70.96
CA GLY A 40 -17.52 123.79 -70.18
C GLY A 40 -17.98 122.33 -70.26
N ASP A 41 -17.13 121.41 -69.79
CA ASP A 41 -17.36 119.96 -69.87
C ASP A 41 -17.78 119.34 -68.52
N ALA A 42 -18.01 120.15 -67.45
CA ALA A 42 -18.36 119.61 -66.14
C ALA A 42 -19.81 119.09 -66.10
N ILE A 43 -19.96 117.80 -65.78
CA ILE A 43 -21.25 117.11 -65.75
C ILE A 43 -21.50 116.60 -64.33
N GLU A 44 -22.76 116.65 -63.88
CA GLU A 44 -23.17 116.02 -62.63
C GLU A 44 -23.03 114.50 -62.74
N ASP A 45 -22.49 113.87 -61.71
CA ASP A 45 -22.55 112.43 -61.57
C ASP A 45 -23.96 111.96 -61.24
N ALA A 46 -24.15 110.64 -61.10
CA ALA A 46 -25.44 110.06 -60.74
C ALA A 46 -25.97 110.49 -59.36
N CYS A 47 -25.13 111.08 -58.50
CA CYS A 47 -25.50 111.62 -57.19
C CYS A 47 -25.87 113.12 -57.25
N GLY A 48 -25.80 113.75 -58.43
CA GLY A 48 -26.01 115.19 -58.60
C GLY A 48 -24.79 116.04 -58.19
N ILE A 49 -23.60 115.44 -58.13
CA ILE A 49 -22.36 116.14 -57.78
C ILE A 49 -21.54 116.41 -59.04
N CYS A 50 -21.22 117.68 -59.30
CA CYS A 50 -20.36 118.06 -60.43
C CYS A 50 -19.00 117.39 -60.39
N ASN A 51 -18.64 116.70 -61.48
CA ASN A 51 -17.41 115.92 -61.61
C ASN A 51 -17.22 114.90 -60.47
N GLY A 52 -18.29 114.44 -59.83
CA GLY A 52 -18.24 113.33 -58.89
C GLY A 52 -17.99 112.00 -59.60
N ASP A 53 -17.64 110.96 -58.82
CA ASP A 53 -17.40 109.61 -59.31
C ASP A 53 -18.59 108.66 -59.04
N GLY A 54 -19.71 109.18 -58.52
CA GLY A 54 -20.91 108.42 -58.16
C GLY A 54 -20.80 107.65 -56.84
N SER A 55 -19.66 107.65 -56.15
CA SER A 55 -19.46 106.81 -54.96
C SER A 55 -20.19 107.31 -53.71
N SER A 56 -20.46 108.60 -53.59
CA SER A 56 -21.03 109.20 -52.36
C SER A 56 -22.48 108.78 -52.07
N CYS A 57 -23.21 108.34 -53.08
CA CYS A 57 -24.57 107.83 -52.96
C CYS A 57 -24.67 106.36 -53.38
N ALA A 58 -23.53 105.68 -53.53
CA ALA A 58 -23.51 104.28 -53.89
C ALA A 58 -24.07 103.40 -52.75
N ASP A 59 -24.88 102.42 -53.12
CA ASP A 59 -25.29 101.34 -52.23
C ASP A 59 -24.11 100.40 -51.92
N CYS A 60 -24.32 99.36 -51.11
CA CYS A 60 -23.24 98.42 -50.75
C CYS A 60 -22.65 97.66 -51.97
N ALA A 61 -23.35 97.62 -53.11
CA ALA A 61 -22.91 96.99 -54.34
C ALA A 61 -22.14 97.96 -55.25
N GLY A 62 -21.96 99.21 -54.80
CA GLY A 62 -21.28 100.26 -55.54
C GLY A 62 -22.17 100.95 -56.56
N VAL A 63 -23.50 100.79 -56.50
CA VAL A 63 -24.46 101.38 -57.45
C VAL A 63 -24.99 102.71 -56.91
N PRO A 64 -24.72 103.86 -57.58
CA PRO A 64 -25.24 105.17 -57.17
C PRO A 64 -26.77 105.19 -57.09
N ASN A 65 -27.31 105.57 -55.93
CA ASN A 65 -28.74 105.53 -55.57
C ASN A 65 -29.38 104.13 -55.71
N GLY A 66 -28.60 103.06 -55.56
CA GLY A 66 -29.12 101.70 -55.46
C GLY A 66 -29.87 101.47 -54.15
N ASP A 67 -30.64 100.38 -54.08
CA ASP A 67 -31.46 100.00 -52.94
C ASP A 67 -30.90 98.83 -52.13
N SER A 68 -29.70 98.35 -52.47
CA SER A 68 -29.02 97.26 -51.74
C SER A 68 -28.46 97.74 -50.40
N TYR A 69 -28.56 96.93 -49.36
CA TYR A 69 -27.96 97.17 -48.05
C TYR A 69 -27.21 95.93 -47.58
N GLU A 70 -26.21 96.10 -46.72
CA GLU A 70 -25.55 94.96 -46.08
C GLU A 70 -26.48 94.39 -45.01
N ASP A 71 -26.77 93.10 -45.07
CA ASP A 71 -27.41 92.35 -44.00
C ASP A 71 -26.45 92.10 -42.82
N GLU A 72 -26.94 91.52 -41.74
CA GLU A 72 -26.15 91.18 -40.56
C GLU A 72 -25.12 90.05 -40.77
N CYS A 73 -25.06 89.47 -41.97
CA CYS A 73 -24.02 88.56 -42.45
C CYS A 73 -23.10 89.17 -43.51
N ASN A 74 -23.18 90.48 -43.74
CA ASN A 74 -22.40 91.24 -44.71
C ASN A 74 -22.66 90.82 -46.17
N VAL A 75 -23.84 90.29 -46.47
CA VAL A 75 -24.32 90.10 -47.83
C VAL A 75 -25.00 91.38 -48.27
N CYS A 76 -24.58 91.88 -49.43
CA CYS A 76 -25.11 93.11 -50.00
C CYS A 76 -26.17 92.80 -51.06
N ASP A 77 -27.44 92.91 -50.69
CA ASP A 77 -28.58 92.89 -51.62
C ASP A 77 -29.83 93.54 -50.97
N ASN A 78 -31.02 93.31 -51.50
CA ASN A 78 -32.29 93.79 -50.95
C ASN A 78 -33.31 92.64 -50.77
N ASP A 79 -32.85 91.39 -50.81
CA ASP A 79 -33.67 90.19 -50.75
C ASP A 79 -33.76 89.64 -49.34
N SER A 80 -34.68 90.20 -48.55
CA SER A 80 -34.93 89.72 -47.18
C SER A 80 -35.27 88.23 -47.00
N SER A 81 -35.43 87.45 -48.09
CA SER A 81 -35.59 86.00 -48.01
C SER A 81 -34.27 85.23 -47.86
N ASN A 82 -33.14 85.85 -48.21
CA ASN A 82 -31.81 85.27 -48.06
C ASN A 82 -31.01 85.84 -46.88
N ASP A 83 -31.55 86.88 -46.22
CA ASP A 83 -31.03 87.40 -44.96
C ASP A 83 -30.78 86.25 -43.99
N CYS A 84 -29.56 86.16 -43.48
CA CYS A 84 -29.22 85.12 -42.53
C CYS A 84 -30.04 85.28 -41.24
N ALA A 85 -30.33 84.18 -40.55
CA ALA A 85 -31.00 84.21 -39.25
C ALA A 85 -29.98 84.07 -38.12
N GLN A 86 -30.36 84.49 -36.92
CA GLN A 86 -29.62 84.14 -35.71
C GLN A 86 -29.84 82.67 -35.37
N ASP A 87 -28.74 82.00 -35.02
CA ASP A 87 -28.78 80.69 -34.39
C ASP A 87 -29.25 80.80 -32.93
N CYS A 88 -29.39 79.67 -32.24
CA CYS A 88 -29.85 79.68 -30.84
C CYS A 88 -28.86 80.34 -29.84
N SER A 89 -27.63 80.65 -30.27
CA SER A 89 -26.61 81.36 -29.49
C SER A 89 -26.59 82.88 -29.78
N GLY A 90 -27.43 83.33 -30.71
CA GLY A 90 -27.52 84.73 -31.13
C GLY A 90 -26.49 85.13 -32.18
N VAL A 91 -25.83 84.16 -32.82
CA VAL A 91 -24.86 84.42 -33.90
C VAL A 91 -25.60 84.42 -35.23
N TRP A 92 -25.52 85.54 -35.96
CA TRP A 92 -26.03 85.66 -37.33
C TRP A 92 -25.30 84.70 -38.26
N GLY A 93 -26.06 83.85 -38.97
CA GLY A 93 -25.51 82.83 -39.86
C GLY A 93 -24.82 81.65 -39.16
N GLY A 94 -25.05 81.47 -37.86
CA GLY A 94 -24.51 80.34 -37.10
C GLY A 94 -25.25 79.02 -37.34
N ASP A 95 -24.61 77.90 -36.98
CA ASP A 95 -25.12 76.55 -37.17
C ASP A 95 -25.77 75.96 -35.90
N ALA A 96 -25.83 76.70 -34.79
CA ALA A 96 -26.33 76.18 -33.53
C ALA A 96 -27.86 76.02 -33.53
N ILE A 97 -28.35 74.85 -33.08
CA ILE A 97 -29.78 74.52 -33.06
C ILE A 97 -30.25 74.16 -31.65
N MET A 98 -31.55 74.32 -31.41
CA MET A 98 -32.18 73.78 -30.21
C MET A 98 -32.35 72.28 -30.39
N ALA A 99 -31.71 71.50 -29.53
CA ALA A 99 -31.77 70.04 -29.53
C ALA A 99 -32.06 69.52 -28.12
N ASP A 100 -32.56 68.28 -28.06
CA ASP A 100 -32.79 67.58 -26.80
C ASP A 100 -31.50 66.86 -26.40
N PHE A 101 -31.04 67.09 -25.18
CA PHE A 101 -29.86 66.47 -24.61
C PHE A 101 -30.21 65.64 -23.37
N TYR A 102 -29.43 64.60 -23.13
CA TYR A 102 -29.57 63.63 -22.03
C TYR A 102 -28.24 63.53 -21.28
N TYR A 103 -28.27 63.20 -19.99
CA TYR A 103 -27.04 63.00 -19.23
C TYR A 103 -26.43 61.64 -19.61
N ASP A 104 -25.11 61.63 -19.74
CA ASP A 104 -24.26 60.46 -19.94
C ASP A 104 -23.34 60.39 -18.71
N LEU A 105 -23.76 59.63 -17.70
CA LEU A 105 -23.08 59.60 -16.40
C LEU A 105 -21.83 58.72 -16.39
N ASP A 106 -21.77 57.69 -17.23
CA ASP A 106 -20.65 56.74 -17.30
C ASP A 106 -19.66 57.00 -18.45
N GLY A 107 -20.03 57.84 -19.42
CA GLY A 107 -19.20 58.32 -20.52
C GLY A 107 -19.17 57.40 -21.74
N ASP A 108 -20.14 56.50 -21.92
CA ASP A 108 -20.21 55.59 -23.08
C ASP A 108 -20.76 56.25 -24.35
N GLY A 109 -21.26 57.49 -24.24
CA GLY A 109 -21.84 58.25 -25.33
C GLY A 109 -23.35 57.99 -25.53
N GLN A 110 -23.97 57.23 -24.64
CA GLN A 110 -25.40 57.02 -24.56
C GLN A 110 -25.96 57.79 -23.35
N GLY A 111 -27.14 58.35 -23.51
CA GLY A 111 -27.77 59.14 -22.46
C GLY A 111 -29.02 58.48 -21.94
N THR A 112 -29.44 58.86 -20.74
CA THR A 112 -30.74 58.46 -20.19
C THR A 112 -31.53 59.61 -19.56
N GLY A 113 -32.79 59.32 -19.25
CA GLY A 113 -33.65 60.18 -18.44
C GLY A 113 -34.53 61.15 -19.22
N SER A 114 -34.65 62.38 -18.72
CA SER A 114 -35.56 63.38 -19.30
C SER A 114 -34.80 64.32 -20.21
N ALA A 115 -35.35 64.53 -21.42
CA ALA A 115 -34.81 65.48 -22.38
C ALA A 115 -34.67 66.88 -21.80
N ILE A 116 -33.48 67.47 -21.95
CA ILE A 116 -33.19 68.86 -21.64
C ILE A 116 -32.97 69.59 -22.95
N ASN A 117 -33.92 70.45 -23.31
CA ASN A 117 -33.85 71.22 -24.55
C ASN A 117 -32.88 72.41 -24.38
N LEU A 118 -31.76 72.37 -25.09
CA LEU A 118 -30.67 73.36 -25.01
C LEU A 118 -30.21 73.76 -26.41
N CYS A 119 -29.55 74.91 -26.50
CA CYS A 119 -28.82 75.28 -27.70
C CYS A 119 -27.55 74.45 -27.80
N SER A 120 -27.26 73.86 -28.96
CA SER A 120 -26.09 72.99 -29.17
C SER A 120 -24.75 73.69 -28.89
N ALA A 121 -24.67 75.01 -29.00
CA ALA A 121 -23.50 75.80 -28.63
C ALA A 121 -23.25 75.88 -27.11
N PHE A 122 -24.23 75.51 -26.28
CA PHE A 122 -24.18 75.59 -24.81
C PHE A 122 -24.41 74.25 -24.11
N ALA A 123 -24.44 73.15 -24.87
CA ALA A 123 -24.54 71.81 -24.30
C ALA A 123 -23.30 71.55 -23.40
N PRO A 124 -23.48 71.26 -22.10
CA PRO A 124 -22.39 70.93 -21.20
C PRO A 124 -21.68 69.63 -21.62
N ASP A 125 -20.39 69.50 -21.26
CA ASP A 125 -19.67 68.24 -21.36
C ASP A 125 -20.35 67.17 -20.48
N GLY A 126 -20.50 65.95 -21.01
CA GLY A 126 -21.22 64.85 -20.35
C GLY A 126 -22.72 64.77 -20.67
N MET A 127 -23.16 65.41 -21.76
CA MET A 127 -24.50 65.24 -22.31
C MET A 127 -24.45 64.81 -23.77
N VAL A 128 -25.42 63.98 -24.18
CA VAL A 128 -25.53 63.43 -25.53
C VAL A 128 -26.93 63.62 -26.12
N GLU A 129 -27.08 63.48 -27.43
CA GLU A 129 -28.35 63.73 -28.17
C GLU A 129 -29.27 62.50 -28.26
N ASN A 130 -28.92 61.40 -27.59
CA ASN A 130 -29.68 60.16 -27.60
C ASN A 130 -30.16 59.78 -26.20
N ASN A 131 -31.21 58.95 -26.14
CA ASN A 131 -31.77 58.40 -24.91
C ASN A 131 -31.73 56.88 -24.97
N ASP A 132 -30.57 56.35 -25.30
CA ASP A 132 -30.39 54.94 -25.62
C ASP A 132 -29.78 54.15 -24.45
N ASP A 133 -29.37 54.81 -23.38
CA ASP A 133 -28.73 54.16 -22.25
C ASP A 133 -29.75 53.52 -21.30
N VAL A 134 -29.56 52.22 -21.07
CA VAL A 134 -30.41 51.37 -20.26
C VAL A 134 -29.95 51.37 -18.80
N ASP A 135 -28.65 51.53 -18.55
CA ASP A 135 -28.01 51.57 -17.24
C ASP A 135 -26.88 52.61 -17.23
N ASP A 136 -27.26 53.84 -16.89
CA ASP A 136 -26.41 55.04 -16.84
C ASP A 136 -25.38 55.02 -15.69
N ASP A 137 -25.34 53.93 -14.90
CA ASP A 137 -24.24 53.67 -13.97
C ASP A 137 -23.23 52.64 -14.55
N CYS A 138 -23.42 52.17 -15.80
CA CYS A 138 -22.68 51.06 -16.38
C CYS A 138 -22.29 51.21 -17.86
N TYR A 139 -21.01 51.51 -18.10
CA TYR A 139 -20.45 51.81 -19.43
C TYR A 139 -20.77 50.79 -20.53
N SER A 140 -20.87 49.50 -20.19
CA SER A 140 -21.15 48.44 -21.17
C SER A 140 -22.62 48.02 -21.22
N ASN A 141 -23.45 48.50 -20.29
CA ASN A 141 -24.78 47.98 -19.99
C ASN A 141 -24.80 46.48 -19.63
N VAL A 142 -23.64 45.88 -19.32
CA VAL A 142 -23.49 44.47 -18.97
C VAL A 142 -23.06 44.34 -17.51
N HIS A 143 -23.89 43.63 -16.75
CA HIS A 143 -23.58 43.27 -15.37
C HIS A 143 -23.16 41.81 -15.28
N ASP A 144 -22.29 41.53 -14.33
CA ASP A 144 -22.00 40.17 -13.91
C ASP A 144 -23.19 39.56 -13.16
N CYS A 145 -23.08 38.29 -12.79
CA CYS A 145 -24.18 37.62 -12.09
C CYS A 145 -24.46 38.17 -10.68
N ALA A 146 -23.57 38.98 -10.12
CA ALA A 146 -23.73 39.66 -8.84
C ALA A 146 -24.36 41.06 -9.00
N GLY A 147 -24.66 41.47 -10.24
CA GLY A 147 -25.20 42.79 -10.56
C GLY A 147 -24.14 43.89 -10.63
N THR A 148 -22.86 43.54 -10.62
CA THR A 148 -21.76 44.51 -10.74
C THR A 148 -21.52 44.80 -12.21
N CYS A 149 -21.58 46.09 -12.60
CA CYS A 149 -21.25 46.52 -13.96
C CYS A 149 -19.83 46.09 -14.35
N ASP A 150 -19.69 45.50 -15.54
CA ASP A 150 -18.41 44.97 -16.06
C ASP A 150 -17.69 44.05 -15.08
N GLY A 151 -18.44 43.45 -14.16
CA GLY A 151 -17.91 42.57 -13.16
C GLY A 151 -17.42 41.24 -13.77
N SER A 152 -16.60 40.54 -13.02
CA SER A 152 -16.05 39.25 -13.45
C SER A 152 -16.83 38.06 -12.89
N ALA A 153 -17.89 38.28 -12.12
CA ALA A 153 -18.59 37.20 -11.46
C ALA A 153 -19.32 36.30 -12.47
N VAL A 154 -19.11 35.00 -12.38
CA VAL A 154 -19.70 34.03 -13.30
C VAL A 154 -20.62 33.07 -12.57
N VAL A 155 -21.70 32.69 -13.24
CA VAL A 155 -22.58 31.62 -12.77
C VAL A 155 -21.84 30.30 -12.91
N ASP A 156 -21.77 29.53 -11.84
CA ASP A 156 -21.20 28.18 -11.85
C ASP A 156 -22.19 27.14 -12.38
N ASP A 157 -21.79 25.86 -12.41
CA ASP A 157 -22.65 24.79 -12.96
C ASP A 157 -23.93 24.57 -12.13
N CYS A 158 -23.95 25.04 -10.88
CA CYS A 158 -25.09 24.98 -9.98
C CYS A 158 -26.00 26.21 -10.03
N GLY A 159 -25.71 27.16 -10.93
CA GLY A 159 -26.50 28.37 -11.03
C GLY A 159 -26.16 29.41 -9.96
N VAL A 160 -25.05 29.24 -9.23
CA VAL A 160 -24.63 30.14 -8.15
C VAL A 160 -23.55 31.08 -8.66
N CYS A 161 -23.77 32.38 -8.44
CA CYS A 161 -22.83 33.41 -8.84
C CYS A 161 -21.55 33.36 -8.00
N ASP A 162 -20.40 33.21 -8.66
CA ASP A 162 -19.08 32.99 -8.04
C ASP A 162 -19.07 31.87 -6.98
N GLY A 163 -19.96 30.88 -7.13
CA GLY A 163 -20.09 29.76 -6.21
C GLY A 163 -18.95 28.74 -6.32
N GLY A 164 -18.23 28.73 -7.44
CA GLY A 164 -17.09 27.84 -7.66
C GLY A 164 -17.44 26.36 -7.54
N ASN A 165 -18.69 25.97 -7.84
CA ASN A 165 -19.24 24.63 -7.66
C ASN A 165 -19.15 24.13 -6.21
N ALA A 166 -19.07 25.01 -5.21
CA ALA A 166 -18.99 24.62 -3.80
C ALA A 166 -20.23 23.85 -3.31
N ASP A 167 -21.36 24.01 -4.01
CA ASP A 167 -22.60 23.29 -3.74
C ASP A 167 -22.67 21.93 -4.46
N GLN A 168 -21.69 21.56 -5.30
CA GLN A 168 -21.59 20.23 -5.87
C GLN A 168 -21.11 19.24 -4.82
N ASP A 169 -21.75 18.08 -4.80
CA ASP A 169 -21.21 16.90 -4.14
C ASP A 169 -20.07 16.28 -4.96
N CYS A 170 -19.40 15.24 -4.47
CA CYS A 170 -18.27 14.65 -5.19
C CYS A 170 -18.66 14.00 -6.54
N ALA A 171 -19.96 13.77 -6.79
CA ALA A 171 -20.47 13.20 -8.04
C ALA A 171 -20.80 14.30 -9.07
N GLY A 172 -20.61 15.58 -8.69
CA GLY A 172 -20.97 16.74 -9.50
C GLY A 172 -22.45 17.09 -9.44
N GLU A 173 -23.21 16.53 -8.49
CA GLU A 173 -24.62 16.86 -8.30
C GLU A 173 -24.77 18.08 -7.38
N CYS A 174 -25.39 19.13 -7.89
CA CYS A 174 -25.66 20.36 -7.13
C CYS A 174 -26.65 20.10 -5.99
N GLY A 175 -26.25 20.39 -4.75
CA GLY A 175 -27.00 20.09 -3.53
C GLY A 175 -27.08 18.60 -3.20
N GLY A 176 -26.23 17.79 -3.84
CA GLY A 176 -26.12 16.36 -3.58
C GLY A 176 -25.52 16.06 -2.20
N SER A 177 -25.58 14.80 -1.79
CA SER A 177 -25.10 14.34 -0.49
C SER A 177 -23.94 13.37 -0.57
N ALA A 178 -23.43 13.09 -1.78
CA ALA A 178 -22.29 12.19 -1.94
C ALA A 178 -21.00 12.84 -1.41
N VAL A 179 -20.22 12.08 -0.65
CA VAL A 179 -18.93 12.52 -0.12
C VAL A 179 -17.88 11.53 -0.59
N GLU A 180 -16.72 12.04 -0.98
CA GLU A 180 -15.58 11.21 -1.35
C GLU A 180 -14.99 10.62 -0.06
N ASP A 181 -14.97 9.30 0.03
CA ASP A 181 -14.32 8.57 1.13
C ASP A 181 -12.78 8.63 1.01
N GLU A 182 -12.07 8.15 2.02
CA GLU A 182 -10.61 8.22 2.06
C GLU A 182 -9.89 7.31 1.04
N CYS A 183 -10.60 6.51 0.25
CA CYS A 183 -10.06 5.77 -0.91
C CYS A 183 -10.57 6.30 -2.27
N GLY A 184 -11.29 7.41 -2.29
CA GLY A 184 -11.71 8.10 -3.51
C GLY A 184 -13.03 7.59 -4.09
N THR A 185 -13.80 6.80 -3.35
CA THR A 185 -15.15 6.42 -3.75
C THR A 185 -16.09 7.56 -3.38
N CYS A 186 -16.84 8.03 -4.36
CA CYS A 186 -17.82 9.08 -4.17
C CYS A 186 -19.23 8.49 -4.13
N ASP A 187 -19.82 8.40 -2.94
CA ASP A 187 -21.24 8.08 -2.75
C ASP A 187 -21.78 8.58 -1.39
N SER A 188 -23.01 8.22 -1.05
CA SER A 188 -23.69 8.67 0.19
C SER A 188 -23.84 7.58 1.25
N ASP A 189 -23.36 6.36 0.97
CA ASP A 189 -23.52 5.19 1.81
C ASP A 189 -22.29 4.97 2.68
N ALA A 190 -22.23 5.65 3.83
CA ALA A 190 -21.15 5.51 4.79
C ALA A 190 -20.89 4.08 5.33
N SER A 191 -21.71 3.09 4.97
CA SER A 191 -21.48 1.68 5.30
C SER A 191 -20.50 0.97 4.35
N ASN A 192 -20.23 1.53 3.17
CA ASN A 192 -19.27 0.99 2.22
C ASN A 192 -17.93 1.75 2.22
N ASP A 193 -17.81 2.84 2.99
CA ASP A 193 -16.57 3.58 3.20
C ASP A 193 -15.44 2.62 3.55
N CYS A 194 -14.35 2.71 2.79
CA CYS A 194 -13.18 1.87 3.05
C CYS A 194 -12.56 2.18 4.42
N THR A 195 -11.95 1.17 5.01
CA THR A 195 -11.18 1.31 6.23
C THR A 195 -9.69 1.22 5.94
N GLN A 196 -8.86 1.68 6.87
CA GLN A 196 -7.43 1.46 6.80
C GLN A 196 -7.09 -0.03 7.00
N ASP A 197 -6.14 -0.50 6.21
CA ASP A 197 -5.43 -1.75 6.45
C ASP A 197 -4.47 -1.61 7.65
N CYS A 198 -3.77 -2.69 8.03
CA CYS A 198 -2.88 -2.62 9.20
C CYS A 198 -1.60 -1.79 8.98
N LEU A 199 -1.28 -1.38 7.74
CA LEU A 199 -0.19 -0.46 7.39
C LEU A 199 -0.67 1.01 7.35
N GLY A 200 -1.97 1.25 7.56
CA GLY A 200 -2.57 2.57 7.53
C GLY A 200 -3.00 3.04 6.14
N ALA A 201 -3.00 2.15 5.14
CA ALA A 201 -3.47 2.47 3.78
C ALA A 201 -4.99 2.28 3.70
N TRP A 202 -5.71 3.34 3.29
CA TRP A 202 -7.16 3.28 3.04
C TRP A 202 -7.47 2.35 1.87
N GLY A 203 -8.34 1.35 2.09
CA GLY A 203 -8.66 0.35 1.07
C GLY A 203 -7.52 -0.61 0.73
N GLY A 204 -6.47 -0.69 1.55
CA GLY A 204 -5.35 -1.61 1.37
C GLY A 204 -5.70 -3.07 1.66
N ASP A 205 -4.85 -3.98 1.20
CA ASP A 205 -5.02 -5.44 1.30
C ASP A 205 -4.14 -6.10 2.37
N ALA A 206 -3.42 -5.31 3.18
CA ALA A 206 -2.58 -5.82 4.26
C ALA A 206 -3.40 -6.18 5.51
N TYR A 207 -3.24 -7.40 5.99
CA TYR A 207 -3.88 -7.86 7.21
C TYR A 207 -2.83 -8.23 8.26
N ALA A 208 -3.14 -7.97 9.52
CA ALA A 208 -2.28 -8.43 10.61
C ALA A 208 -2.47 -9.94 10.75
N ASP A 209 -1.39 -10.71 10.62
CA ASP A 209 -1.38 -12.13 10.92
C ASP A 209 -1.52 -12.36 12.44
N ASN A 210 -1.62 -13.62 12.86
CA ASN A 210 -1.78 -13.95 14.28
C ASN A 210 -0.51 -13.69 15.13
N CYS A 211 0.58 -13.23 14.52
CA CYS A 211 1.79 -12.74 15.16
C CYS A 211 1.92 -11.21 15.14
N ASN A 212 0.87 -10.51 14.69
CA ASN A 212 0.83 -9.06 14.51
C ASN A 212 1.86 -8.55 13.48
N ILE A 213 2.30 -9.40 12.56
CA ILE A 213 3.03 -8.94 11.37
C ILE A 213 1.97 -8.50 10.37
N CYS A 214 2.16 -7.31 9.84
CA CYS A 214 1.22 -6.67 8.95
C CYS A 214 1.79 -6.62 7.54
N ASP A 215 1.26 -7.45 6.65
CA ASP A 215 1.53 -7.41 5.21
C ASP A 215 0.41 -8.16 4.43
N SER A 216 0.59 -8.34 3.12
CA SER A 216 -0.37 -9.03 2.25
C SER A 216 0.15 -10.38 1.74
N ASP A 217 1.33 -10.82 2.18
CA ASP A 217 1.96 -12.06 1.79
C ASP A 217 1.56 -13.20 2.74
N ALA A 218 0.40 -13.80 2.46
CA ALA A 218 -0.09 -14.96 3.20
C ALA A 218 0.87 -16.17 3.25
N THR A 219 1.98 -16.17 2.51
CA THR A 219 3.01 -17.23 2.58
C THR A 219 3.96 -17.07 3.76
N ASN A 220 4.06 -15.87 4.33
CA ASN A 220 4.90 -15.58 5.48
C ASN A 220 4.12 -15.57 6.82
N ASP A 221 2.78 -15.66 6.74
CA ASP A 221 1.89 -15.78 7.90
C ASP A 221 2.42 -16.81 8.87
N CYS A 222 2.61 -16.40 10.11
CA CYS A 222 3.16 -17.29 11.10
C CYS A 222 2.22 -18.49 11.34
N ALA A 223 2.79 -19.69 11.46
CA ALA A 223 2.04 -20.89 11.80
C ALA A 223 2.01 -21.09 13.32
N GLN A 224 1.02 -21.85 13.81
CA GLN A 224 1.06 -22.35 15.17
C GLN A 224 2.15 -23.40 15.33
N ASP A 225 2.89 -23.27 16.42
CA ASP A 225 3.74 -24.33 16.92
C ASP A 225 2.89 -25.45 17.56
N CYS A 226 3.50 -26.57 17.96
CA CYS A 226 2.73 -27.71 18.50
C CYS A 226 2.05 -27.42 19.86
N SER A 227 2.39 -26.31 20.51
CA SER A 227 1.77 -25.85 21.77
C SER A 227 0.61 -24.87 21.53
N GLY A 228 0.29 -24.60 20.26
CA GLY A 228 -0.76 -23.69 19.84
C GLY A 228 -0.36 -22.22 19.85
N GLN A 229 0.94 -21.91 19.98
CA GLN A 229 1.43 -20.54 19.91
C GLN A 229 1.76 -20.13 18.48
N TRP A 230 1.12 -19.07 18.00
CA TRP A 230 1.41 -18.45 16.72
C TRP A 230 2.84 -17.90 16.72
N GLY A 231 3.67 -18.34 15.75
CA GLY A 231 5.09 -17.96 15.67
C GLY A 231 5.98 -18.56 16.77
N GLY A 232 5.46 -19.53 17.52
CA GLY A 232 6.21 -20.19 18.60
C GLY A 232 7.30 -21.14 18.08
N SER A 233 8.18 -21.57 18.99
CA SER A 233 9.33 -22.44 18.68
C SER A 233 9.17 -23.87 19.18
N ALA A 234 8.01 -24.24 19.75
CA ALA A 234 7.78 -25.61 20.18
C ALA A 234 7.63 -26.56 18.97
N TYR A 235 8.22 -27.74 19.04
CA TYR A 235 8.18 -28.72 17.96
C TYR A 235 7.86 -30.11 18.51
N VAL A 236 7.35 -30.97 17.63
CA VAL A 236 7.09 -32.38 17.97
C VAL A 236 8.41 -33.14 17.90
N ASP A 237 8.82 -33.76 19.00
CA ASP A 237 10.02 -34.60 19.05
C ASP A 237 9.78 -36.01 18.49
N ASN A 238 10.83 -36.85 18.52
CA ASN A 238 10.77 -38.22 18.03
C ASN A 238 9.86 -39.14 18.86
N CYS A 239 9.41 -38.70 20.04
CA CYS A 239 8.41 -39.37 20.88
C CYS A 239 6.99 -38.87 20.61
N SER A 240 6.80 -38.04 19.57
CA SER A 240 5.52 -37.41 19.26
C SER A 240 5.00 -36.49 20.37
N VAL A 241 5.89 -35.97 21.23
CA VAL A 241 5.57 -35.02 22.28
C VAL A 241 5.95 -33.62 21.82
N CYS A 242 5.11 -32.64 22.11
CA CYS A 242 5.43 -31.23 21.87
C CYS A 242 6.43 -30.74 22.93
N VAL A 243 7.63 -30.36 22.52
CA VAL A 243 8.74 -29.94 23.39
C VAL A 243 9.35 -28.61 22.93
N GLY A 244 10.20 -27.99 23.75
CA GLY A 244 10.77 -26.67 23.46
C GLY A 244 9.77 -25.52 23.59
N GLY A 245 10.16 -24.31 23.16
CA GLY A 245 9.32 -23.12 23.28
C GLY A 245 8.82 -22.88 24.70
N THR A 246 7.50 -22.70 24.85
CA THR A 246 6.84 -22.47 26.16
C THR A 246 6.35 -23.73 26.87
N THR A 247 6.60 -24.92 26.32
CA THR A 247 6.14 -26.18 26.93
C THR A 247 6.89 -26.49 28.24
N GLY A 248 8.13 -26.01 28.37
CA GLY A 248 9.03 -26.36 29.48
C GLY A 248 9.46 -27.83 29.48
N LEU A 249 9.15 -28.58 28.42
CA LEU A 249 9.52 -29.97 28.24
C LEU A 249 10.81 -30.07 27.40
N GLU A 250 11.70 -30.96 27.79
CA GLU A 250 12.88 -31.34 27.01
C GLU A 250 12.55 -32.53 26.09
N ALA A 251 13.21 -32.59 24.93
CA ALA A 251 13.03 -33.67 23.98
C ALA A 251 13.46 -35.00 24.57
N CYS A 252 12.74 -36.07 24.26
CA CYS A 252 13.16 -37.40 24.66
C CYS A 252 14.49 -37.80 24.01
N GLU A 253 15.32 -38.51 24.77
CA GLU A 253 16.59 -39.04 24.27
C GLU A 253 16.39 -40.46 23.72
N GLN A 254 17.27 -40.84 22.80
CA GLN A 254 17.31 -42.19 22.27
C GLN A 254 17.92 -43.13 23.31
N ASP A 255 17.27 -44.24 23.59
CA ASP A 255 17.77 -45.23 24.53
C ASP A 255 18.78 -46.21 23.90
N CYS A 256 19.28 -47.15 24.70
CA CYS A 256 20.29 -48.12 24.26
C CYS A 256 19.78 -49.10 23.19
N ALA A 257 18.46 -49.25 23.01
CA ALA A 257 17.85 -50.10 22.00
C ALA A 257 17.60 -49.34 20.68
N GLY A 258 17.91 -48.03 20.66
CA GLY A 258 17.60 -47.14 19.55
C GLY A 258 16.15 -46.67 19.53
N GLY A 259 15.37 -47.03 20.56
CA GLY A 259 14.00 -46.55 20.77
C GLY A 259 13.99 -45.13 21.32
N TRP A 260 12.85 -44.45 21.16
CA TRP A 260 12.66 -43.09 21.67
C TRP A 260 11.55 -43.14 22.72
N GLY A 261 11.92 -42.86 23.98
CA GLY A 261 10.96 -42.70 25.08
C GLY A 261 10.28 -43.99 25.58
N ASP A 262 10.72 -45.18 25.16
CA ASP A 262 10.20 -46.48 25.59
C ASP A 262 10.88 -47.04 26.84
N GLY A 263 11.97 -46.41 27.29
CA GLY A 263 12.56 -46.66 28.60
C GLY A 263 13.44 -47.91 28.68
N ALA A 264 14.06 -48.33 27.57
CA ALA A 264 15.14 -49.29 27.64
C ALA A 264 16.36 -48.67 28.35
N TYR A 265 17.11 -49.48 29.08
CA TYR A 265 18.29 -49.03 29.80
C TYR A 265 19.34 -50.14 29.86
N VAL A 266 20.59 -49.75 30.10
CA VAL A 266 21.69 -50.70 30.25
C VAL A 266 21.66 -51.27 31.67
N ASP A 267 21.57 -52.59 31.80
CA ASP A 267 21.57 -53.27 33.10
C ASP A 267 22.99 -53.48 33.66
N ASN A 268 23.09 -54.18 34.79
CA ASN A 268 24.36 -54.44 35.45
C ASN A 268 25.27 -55.45 34.73
N CYS A 269 24.75 -56.18 33.73
CA CYS A 269 25.53 -57.03 32.84
C CYS A 269 26.07 -56.26 31.64
N GLY A 270 25.58 -55.03 31.41
CA GLY A 270 25.94 -54.21 30.26
C GLY A 270 25.04 -54.45 29.04
N ASP A 271 23.97 -55.23 29.20
CA ASP A 271 22.98 -55.48 28.16
C ASP A 271 21.88 -54.42 28.19
N CYS A 272 21.35 -54.09 27.02
CA CYS A 272 20.21 -53.19 26.91
C CYS A 272 18.91 -53.97 27.14
N VAL A 273 18.17 -53.64 28.20
CA VAL A 273 16.96 -54.35 28.63
C VAL A 273 15.82 -53.39 28.92
N GLY A 274 14.59 -53.90 29.06
CA GLY A 274 13.39 -53.07 29.24
C GLY A 274 12.93 -52.40 27.94
N GLY A 275 11.91 -51.53 28.02
CA GLY A 275 11.30 -50.89 26.84
C GLY A 275 10.83 -51.90 25.79
N THR A 276 11.25 -51.70 24.53
CA THR A 276 10.88 -52.56 23.39
C THR A 276 11.82 -53.76 23.16
N THR A 277 12.88 -53.92 23.95
CA THR A 277 13.87 -55.00 23.76
C THR A 277 13.27 -56.40 23.94
N GLY A 278 12.26 -56.54 24.80
CA GLY A 278 11.71 -57.83 25.20
C GLY A 278 12.65 -58.67 26.08
N GLU A 279 13.80 -58.11 26.45
CA GLU A 279 14.80 -58.74 27.30
C GLU A 279 14.58 -58.34 28.77
N GLU A 280 14.73 -59.32 29.68
CA GLU A 280 14.70 -59.07 31.12
C GLU A 280 16.12 -58.81 31.64
N ALA A 281 16.22 -57.92 32.63
CA ALA A 281 17.50 -57.63 33.28
C ALA A 281 18.11 -58.89 33.89
N CYS A 282 19.42 -59.04 33.73
CA CYS A 282 20.13 -60.16 34.32
C CYS A 282 20.03 -60.13 35.86
N VAL A 283 20.07 -61.31 36.48
CA VAL A 283 20.10 -61.46 37.94
C VAL A 283 21.49 -61.89 38.41
N GLN A 284 21.78 -61.67 39.68
CA GLN A 284 22.99 -62.24 40.29
C GLN A 284 22.81 -63.73 40.52
N ASP A 285 23.84 -64.50 40.21
CA ASP A 285 23.94 -65.90 40.60
C ASP A 285 24.28 -66.06 42.10
N CYS A 286 24.38 -67.29 42.59
CA CYS A 286 24.73 -67.51 44.01
C CYS A 286 26.18 -67.12 44.36
N ALA A 287 27.04 -66.89 43.36
CA ALA A 287 28.42 -66.45 43.55
C ALA A 287 28.54 -64.92 43.66
N GLY A 288 27.47 -64.19 43.34
CA GLY A 288 27.41 -62.74 43.33
C GLY A 288 27.79 -62.13 41.98
N GLU A 289 27.88 -62.93 40.92
CA GLU A 289 28.16 -62.48 39.56
C GLU A 289 26.85 -62.21 38.81
N TRP A 290 26.71 -60.99 38.27
CA TRP A 290 25.56 -60.63 37.42
C TRP A 290 25.63 -61.42 36.11
N GLY A 291 24.56 -62.17 35.79
CA GLY A 291 24.51 -63.03 34.59
C GLY A 291 25.32 -64.32 34.70
N GLY A 292 25.76 -64.71 35.90
CA GLY A 292 26.51 -65.94 36.13
C GLY A 292 25.66 -67.21 36.11
N ASP A 293 26.31 -68.37 35.92
CA ASP A 293 25.67 -69.70 35.85
C ASP A 293 25.73 -70.47 37.19
N ALA A 294 26.25 -69.89 38.27
CA ALA A 294 26.42 -70.60 39.53
C ALA A 294 25.07 -70.90 40.19
N VAL A 295 24.85 -72.16 40.55
CA VAL A 295 23.62 -72.64 41.19
C VAL A 295 23.92 -73.24 42.54
N ILE A 296 22.92 -73.19 43.43
CA ILE A 296 22.95 -73.99 44.66
C ILE A 296 22.73 -75.45 44.28
N THR A 297 23.69 -76.30 44.61
CA THR A 297 23.59 -77.75 44.40
C THR A 297 24.16 -78.49 45.60
N ASP A 298 23.80 -79.76 45.70
CA ASP A 298 24.29 -80.68 46.72
C ASP A 298 25.73 -81.09 46.43
N PHE A 299 26.58 -81.03 47.46
CA PHE A 299 27.96 -81.50 47.47
C PHE A 299 28.19 -82.48 48.63
N TYR A 300 29.04 -83.47 48.40
CA TYR A 300 29.41 -84.54 49.34
C TYR A 300 30.93 -84.55 49.52
N PHE A 301 31.43 -84.97 50.68
CA PHE A 301 32.87 -85.04 50.91
C PHE A 301 33.46 -86.27 50.22
N ASP A 302 34.57 -86.05 49.53
CA ASP A 302 35.45 -87.07 48.95
C ASP A 302 36.68 -87.19 49.87
N LEU A 303 36.68 -88.19 50.76
CA LEU A 303 37.67 -88.29 51.84
C LEU A 303 38.97 -89.00 51.41
N ASP A 304 38.91 -89.91 50.44
CA ASP A 304 40.06 -90.67 49.96
C ASP A 304 40.55 -90.23 48.56
N GLY A 305 39.79 -89.37 47.88
CA GLY A 305 40.20 -88.66 46.66
C GLY A 305 39.90 -89.41 45.37
N ASP A 306 38.97 -90.37 45.36
CA ASP A 306 38.61 -91.16 44.19
C ASP A 306 37.59 -90.46 43.26
N GLY A 307 37.03 -89.33 43.70
CA GLY A 307 36.03 -88.55 42.98
C GLY A 307 34.58 -88.98 43.27
N LEU A 308 34.38 -89.91 44.19
CA LEU A 308 33.09 -90.31 44.73
C LEU A 308 32.91 -89.70 46.12
N GLY A 309 31.69 -89.24 46.38
CA GLY A 309 31.36 -88.60 47.65
C GLY A 309 30.47 -89.50 48.49
N ALA A 310 30.46 -89.25 49.80
CA ALA A 310 29.55 -89.92 50.72
C ALA A 310 29.04 -89.01 51.84
N GLY A 311 27.96 -89.47 52.48
CA GLY A 311 27.40 -88.86 53.68
C GLY A 311 26.24 -87.90 53.42
N ILE A 312 26.26 -86.75 54.10
CA ILE A 312 25.15 -85.78 54.08
C ILE A 312 25.46 -84.68 53.07
N ALA A 313 24.50 -84.43 52.19
CA ALA A 313 24.55 -83.33 51.23
C ALA A 313 24.71 -81.97 51.95
N ILE A 314 25.70 -81.19 51.51
CA ILE A 314 25.85 -79.78 51.87
C ILE A 314 25.46 -78.96 50.65
N ASN A 315 24.47 -78.08 50.82
CA ASN A 315 24.04 -77.15 49.78
C ASN A 315 25.02 -75.99 49.72
N LEU A 316 25.80 -75.93 48.64
CA LEU A 316 26.76 -74.85 48.38
C LEU A 316 26.52 -74.27 46.99
N CYS A 317 26.97 -73.03 46.81
CA CYS A 317 27.05 -72.45 45.48
C CYS A 317 28.16 -73.15 44.69
N SER A 318 27.87 -73.61 43.47
CA SER A 318 28.83 -74.34 42.63
C SER A 318 30.13 -73.55 42.36
N GLY A 319 30.08 -72.22 42.34
CA GLY A 319 31.26 -71.36 42.20
C GLY A 319 32.15 -71.26 43.46
N TYR A 320 31.69 -71.76 44.61
CA TYR A 320 32.41 -71.70 45.89
C TYR A 320 32.67 -73.07 46.52
N ALA A 321 32.27 -74.16 45.87
CA ALA A 321 32.46 -75.49 46.41
C ALA A 321 33.97 -75.81 46.57
N PRO A 322 34.44 -76.16 47.78
CA PRO A 322 35.83 -76.56 48.00
C PRO A 322 36.19 -77.81 47.19
N SER A 323 37.46 -77.92 46.76
CA SER A 323 37.93 -79.01 45.90
C SER A 323 37.88 -80.43 46.51
N ILE A 324 37.60 -80.55 47.81
CA ILE A 324 37.42 -81.84 48.53
C ILE A 324 35.96 -82.34 48.46
N MET A 325 35.11 -81.67 47.68
CA MET A 325 33.71 -82.04 47.57
C MET A 325 33.31 -82.32 46.13
N VAL A 326 32.50 -83.35 45.95
CA VAL A 326 31.97 -83.79 44.65
C VAL A 326 30.44 -83.76 44.67
N THR A 327 29.81 -83.83 43.51
CA THR A 327 28.34 -83.68 43.38
C THR A 327 27.59 -85.02 43.37
N ASN A 328 28.26 -86.12 43.71
CA ASN A 328 27.68 -87.46 43.76
C ASN A 328 27.79 -88.04 45.18
N ASN A 329 26.94 -89.02 45.49
CA ASN A 329 26.92 -89.72 46.78
C ASN A 329 27.08 -91.22 46.54
N ASP A 330 28.11 -91.58 45.79
CA ASP A 330 28.30 -92.91 45.21
C ASP A 330 29.41 -93.70 45.90
N ASP A 331 30.09 -93.13 46.91
CA ASP A 331 31.11 -93.83 47.67
C ASP A 331 30.48 -94.72 48.75
N TYR A 332 30.91 -95.99 48.79
CA TYR A 332 30.36 -97.01 49.67
C TYR A 332 31.25 -97.24 50.91
N ASP A 333 32.54 -96.93 50.81
CA ASP A 333 33.50 -96.89 51.92
C ASP A 333 34.50 -95.76 51.72
N ASP A 334 34.25 -94.64 52.42
CA ASP A 334 35.01 -93.39 52.43
C ASP A 334 36.49 -93.52 52.89
N ASN A 335 36.96 -94.73 53.16
CA ASN A 335 38.36 -95.03 53.47
C ASN A 335 39.00 -96.00 52.48
N CYS A 336 38.30 -96.37 51.41
CA CYS A 336 38.69 -97.39 50.44
C CYS A 336 38.48 -96.93 49.00
N PHE A 337 39.57 -96.43 48.39
CA PHE A 337 39.57 -95.87 47.03
C PHE A 337 38.99 -96.80 45.95
N SER A 338 39.05 -98.12 46.14
CA SER A 338 38.52 -99.09 45.16
C SER A 338 37.09 -99.55 45.47
N ASN A 339 36.60 -99.30 46.68
CA ASN A 339 35.37 -99.88 47.23
C ASN A 339 35.32 -101.43 47.22
N VAL A 340 36.46 -102.10 47.05
CA VAL A 340 36.58 -103.56 47.00
C VAL A 340 37.27 -104.06 48.26
N HIS A 341 36.62 -104.95 48.99
CA HIS A 341 37.19 -105.63 50.15
C HIS A 341 37.43 -107.11 49.87
N ASP A 342 38.47 -107.67 50.49
CA ASP A 342 38.67 -109.12 50.54
C ASP A 342 37.68 -109.83 51.48
N CYS A 343 37.77 -111.16 51.59
CA CYS A 343 36.87 -111.91 52.47
C CYS A 343 37.09 -111.63 53.98
N SER A 344 38.14 -110.90 54.35
CA SER A 344 38.43 -110.44 55.71
C SER A 344 37.98 -109.00 55.96
N GLY A 345 37.39 -108.33 54.96
CA GLY A 345 36.92 -106.95 55.05
C GLY A 345 38.01 -105.89 54.90
N ILE A 346 39.20 -106.26 54.41
CA ILE A 346 40.30 -105.32 54.16
C ILE A 346 40.18 -104.78 52.73
N CYS A 347 40.22 -103.45 52.59
CA CYS A 347 40.22 -102.78 51.28
C CYS A 347 41.41 -103.24 50.43
N ASP A 348 41.12 -103.70 49.20
CA ASP A 348 42.08 -104.32 48.28
C ASP A 348 42.93 -105.43 48.91
N GLY A 349 42.36 -106.17 49.86
CA GLY A 349 43.04 -107.30 50.47
C GLY A 349 43.14 -108.51 49.53
N ASP A 350 44.01 -109.45 49.90
CA ASP A 350 44.30 -110.65 49.10
C ASP A 350 43.66 -111.93 49.67
N ALA A 351 42.89 -111.85 50.76
CA ALA A 351 42.28 -113.02 51.39
C ALA A 351 41.21 -113.65 50.48
N VAL A 352 41.25 -114.98 50.31
CA VAL A 352 40.34 -115.70 49.41
C VAL A 352 39.56 -116.80 50.13
N ILE A 353 38.33 -117.01 49.68
CA ILE A 353 37.48 -118.12 50.15
C ILE A 353 37.98 -119.43 49.52
N ASP A 354 38.20 -120.46 50.34
CA ASP A 354 38.63 -121.78 49.88
C ASP A 354 37.46 -122.69 49.45
N GLY A 355 37.75 -123.95 49.11
CA GLY A 355 36.75 -124.91 48.62
C GLY A 355 35.71 -125.36 49.65
N CYS A 356 35.84 -124.94 50.92
CA CYS A 356 34.91 -125.20 52.01
C CYS A 356 34.21 -123.93 52.52
N ASP A 357 34.22 -122.86 51.71
CA ASP A 357 33.66 -121.54 52.05
C ASP A 357 34.31 -120.88 53.29
N VAL A 358 35.58 -121.22 53.60
CA VAL A 358 36.35 -120.61 54.69
C VAL A 358 37.37 -119.64 54.11
N CYS A 359 37.37 -118.39 54.60
CA CYS A 359 38.36 -117.38 54.23
C CYS A 359 39.76 -117.80 54.70
N ASP A 360 40.70 -117.98 53.77
CA ASP A 360 42.08 -118.44 53.98
C ASP A 360 42.24 -119.79 54.72
N GLY A 361 41.27 -120.72 54.60
CA GLY A 361 41.29 -122.03 55.27
C GLY A 361 42.19 -123.11 54.63
N GLY A 362 42.61 -122.92 53.37
CA GLY A 362 43.54 -123.82 52.67
C GLY A 362 43.05 -125.26 52.47
N ASN A 363 41.73 -125.51 52.48
CA ASN A 363 41.09 -126.83 52.43
C ASN A 363 41.52 -127.79 53.55
N ALA A 364 42.09 -127.26 54.65
CA ALA A 364 42.41 -128.07 55.83
C ALA A 364 41.16 -128.71 56.47
N ASP A 365 39.99 -128.16 56.14
CA ASP A 365 38.70 -128.63 56.58
C ASP A 365 38.17 -129.85 55.78
N GLN A 366 38.86 -130.35 54.74
CA GLN A 366 38.42 -131.52 53.97
C GLN A 366 38.93 -132.85 54.55
N ASP A 367 38.09 -133.88 54.55
CA ASP A 367 38.51 -135.26 54.84
C ASP A 367 39.20 -135.94 53.63
N CYS A 368 39.64 -137.20 53.76
CA CYS A 368 40.35 -137.87 52.66
C CYS A 368 39.49 -138.16 51.42
N ASN A 369 38.16 -138.04 51.52
CA ASN A 369 37.23 -138.12 50.39
C ASN A 369 36.96 -136.74 49.77
N GLY A 370 37.60 -135.68 50.27
CA GLY A 370 37.40 -134.30 49.81
C GLY A 370 36.09 -133.69 50.30
N ILE A 371 35.46 -134.27 51.33
CA ILE A 371 34.23 -133.74 51.92
C ILE A 371 34.61 -132.74 53.01
N CYS A 372 34.13 -131.50 52.87
CA CYS A 372 34.31 -130.47 53.89
C CYS A 372 33.69 -130.89 55.23
N PHE A 373 34.47 -130.78 56.28
CA PHE A 373 34.22 -131.18 57.67
C PHE A 373 33.88 -132.67 57.86
N GLY A 374 34.34 -133.54 56.96
CA GLY A 374 34.18 -134.99 57.07
C GLY A 374 35.15 -135.64 58.08
N TYR A 375 34.98 -136.94 58.30
CA TYR A 375 35.74 -137.69 59.32
C TYR A 375 36.50 -138.90 58.78
N ASP A 376 36.40 -139.19 57.48
CA ASP A 376 37.09 -140.33 56.89
C ASP A 376 38.59 -140.03 56.82
N VAL A 377 39.40 -141.03 57.18
CA VAL A 377 40.86 -140.93 57.18
C VAL A 377 41.46 -142.09 56.40
N LEU A 378 42.55 -141.82 55.67
CA LEU A 378 43.29 -142.86 54.97
C LEU A 378 43.83 -143.88 55.98
N ASP A 379 43.44 -145.14 55.81
CA ASP A 379 43.96 -146.23 56.60
C ASP A 379 45.36 -146.67 56.11
N ASN A 380 45.94 -147.67 56.77
CA ASN A 380 47.27 -148.19 56.44
C ASN A 380 47.32 -149.07 55.18
N CYS A 381 46.18 -149.26 54.51
CA CYS A 381 46.05 -149.89 53.19
C CYS A 381 45.78 -148.84 52.09
N ASP A 382 45.89 -147.55 52.41
CA ASP A 382 45.58 -146.41 51.55
C ASP A 382 44.11 -146.38 51.07
N VAL A 383 43.19 -146.94 51.87
CA VAL A 383 41.75 -146.83 51.63
C VAL A 383 41.18 -145.74 52.52
N CYS A 384 40.43 -144.81 51.93
CA CYS A 384 39.76 -143.75 52.68
C CYS A 384 38.45 -144.30 53.25
N ASP A 385 38.43 -144.57 54.55
CA ASP A 385 37.25 -145.07 55.25
C ASP A 385 37.17 -144.58 56.70
N SER A 386 36.20 -145.11 57.44
CA SER A 386 35.92 -144.76 58.83
C SER A 386 36.54 -145.71 59.87
N ASN A 387 37.26 -146.76 59.44
CA ASN A 387 37.83 -147.78 60.32
C ASN A 387 39.33 -148.04 60.04
N PRO A 388 40.24 -147.38 60.77
CA PRO A 388 41.67 -147.38 60.46
C PRO A 388 42.44 -148.69 60.76
N ASN A 389 41.79 -149.83 61.02
CA ASN A 389 42.42 -151.06 61.57
C ASN A 389 42.01 -152.42 60.95
N ASN A 390 41.51 -152.50 59.70
CA ASN A 390 40.94 -153.77 59.19
C ASN A 390 41.95 -154.75 58.54
N ASP A 391 41.68 -156.08 58.62
CA ASP A 391 42.54 -157.11 58.05
C ASP A 391 42.34 -157.24 56.53
N CYS A 392 43.41 -157.02 55.76
CA CYS A 392 43.39 -156.93 54.29
C CYS A 392 42.80 -158.15 53.55
N ILE A 393 42.43 -159.22 54.26
CA ILE A 393 41.97 -160.51 53.72
C ILE A 393 40.44 -160.61 53.72
N GLN A 394 39.73 -159.94 54.64
CA GLN A 394 38.26 -159.96 54.61
C GLN A 394 37.68 -159.04 53.55
N ASP A 395 38.47 -158.05 53.14
CA ASP A 395 38.15 -157.07 52.10
C ASP A 395 38.80 -157.37 50.75
N CYS A 396 39.27 -158.61 50.54
CA CYS A 396 39.68 -159.01 49.19
C CYS A 396 38.42 -159.28 48.34
N LEU A 397 38.10 -158.42 47.37
CA LEU A 397 39.01 -157.46 46.70
C LEU A 397 38.55 -156.01 46.77
#